data_AF-A0A258AIB9-F1
#
_entry.id   AF-A0A258AIB9-F1
#
_cell.length_a   1.000
_cell.length_b   1.000
_cell.length_c   1.000
_cell.angle_alpha   90.00
_cell.angle_beta   90.00
_cell.angle_gamma   90.00
#
_symmetry.space_group_name_H-M   'P 1'
#
loop_
_entity.id
_entity.type
_entity.pdbx_description
1 polymer ?
#
loop_
_entity_poly.entity_id
_entity_poly.type
_entity_poly.pdbx_seq_one_letter_code
_entity_poly.pdbx_strand_id
1 'polypeptide(L)' 'MNAASEFPAIAFKCPKVWSEMQGDERTRSCETCHRQVHNLSLMTGAERRALLSATGESPCVAYFQ' A
#
# COMPACT_ATOMS: atom_id res chain seq x y z
N MET A 1 -25.39 -1.93 2.05
CA MET A 1 -23.97 -2.01 2.47
C MET A 1 -23.19 -2.55 1.27
N ASN A 2 -22.65 -1.69 0.42
CA ASN A 2 -22.08 -2.12 -0.86
C ASN A 2 -20.63 -2.58 -0.68
N ALA A 3 -20.36 -3.82 -1.10
CA ALA A 3 -19.06 -4.47 -1.16
C ALA A 3 -18.16 -3.91 -2.29
N ALA A 4 -18.10 -2.60 -2.44
CA ALA A 4 -17.16 -1.91 -3.32
C ALA A 4 -16.13 -1.23 -2.39
N SER A 5 -14.89 -1.69 -2.22
CA SER A 5 -14.03 -2.50 -3.08
C SER A 5 -13.00 -3.15 -2.17
N GLU A 6 -12.88 -4.48 -2.18
CA GLU A 6 -11.90 -5.19 -1.35
C GLU A 6 -10.44 -4.78 -1.67
N PHE A 7 -10.24 -4.22 -2.86
CA PHE A 7 -8.98 -3.67 -3.37
C PHE A 7 -9.18 -2.20 -3.79
N PRO A 8 -8.61 -1.24 -3.03
CA PRO A 8 -8.65 0.18 -3.38
C PRO A 8 -8.08 0.47 -4.77
N ALA A 9 -8.75 1.35 -5.51
CA ALA A 9 -8.21 1.88 -6.76
C ALA A 9 -6.93 2.68 -6.49
N ILE A 10 -5.90 2.45 -7.29
CA ILE A 10 -4.62 3.16 -7.19
C ILE A 10 -4.71 4.44 -8.03
N ALA A 11 -4.76 5.60 -7.37
CA ALA A 11 -4.82 6.90 -8.05
C ALA A 11 -3.53 7.23 -8.84
N PHE A 12 -2.38 6.70 -8.43
CA PHE A 12 -1.08 6.90 -9.07
C PHE A 12 -0.24 5.63 -9.00
N LYS A 13 0.19 5.13 -10.16
CA LYS A 13 1.08 3.97 -10.25
C LYS A 13 2.54 4.42 -10.19
N CYS A 14 3.19 4.18 -9.05
CA CYS A 14 4.62 4.42 -8.89
C CYS A 14 5.43 3.50 -9.83
N PRO A 15 6.46 4.01 -10.54
CA PRO A 15 7.30 3.19 -11.42
C PRO A 15 8.40 2.42 -10.68
N LYS A 16 8.54 2.60 -9.36
CA LYS A 16 9.61 1.97 -8.57
C LYS A 16 9.32 0.50 -8.33
N VAL A 17 10.37 -0.32 -8.39
CA VAL A 17 10.27 -1.77 -8.24
C VAL A 17 10.28 -2.13 -6.75
N TRP A 18 9.29 -2.90 -6.30
CA TRP A 18 9.18 -3.31 -4.90
C TRP A 18 10.41 -4.07 -4.38
N SER A 19 10.99 -4.95 -5.21
CA SER A 19 12.16 -5.75 -4.85
C SER A 19 13.41 -4.93 -4.58
N GLU A 20 13.50 -3.72 -5.15
CA GLU A 20 14.61 -2.79 -4.94
C GLU A 20 14.44 -1.94 -3.67
N MET A 21 13.28 -1.97 -3.03
CA MET A 21 13.01 -1.23 -1.80
C MET A 21 13.53 -1.99 -0.57
N GLN A 22 13.93 -1.24 0.46
CA GLN A 22 14.42 -1.81 1.71
C GLN A 22 13.28 -2.01 2.72
N GLY A 23 13.29 -3.14 3.44
CA GLY A 23 12.30 -3.46 4.46
C GLY A 23 11.91 -4.93 4.43
N ASP A 24 10.71 -5.24 4.90
CA ASP A 24 10.19 -6.60 4.96
C ASP A 24 9.15 -6.88 3.86
N GLU A 25 8.42 -7.99 3.97
CA GLU A 25 7.40 -8.38 2.99
C GLU A 25 6.12 -7.54 3.09
N ARG A 26 5.85 -6.95 4.27
CA ARG A 26 4.63 -6.16 4.56
C ARG A 26 4.85 -4.68 4.30
N THR A 27 5.98 -4.11 4.70
CA THR A 27 6.28 -2.69 4.55
C THR A 27 7.72 -2.47 4.12
N ARG A 28 7.89 -1.64 3.09
CA ARG A 28 9.20 -1.21 2.60
C ARG A 28 9.28 0.30 2.47
N SER A 29 10.49 0.83 2.61
CA SER A 29 10.78 2.23 2.40
C SER A 29 11.22 2.47 0.96
N CYS A 30 10.56 3.42 0.27
CA CYS A 30 10.97 3.87 -1.04
C CYS A 30 12.02 4.97 -0.91
N GLU A 31 13.23 4.73 -1.40
CA GLU A 31 14.34 5.71 -1.33
C GLU A 31 14.12 6.96 -2.19
N THR A 32 13.19 6.91 -3.16
CA THR A 32 12.96 8.04 -4.07
C THR A 32 11.95 9.05 -3.53
N CYS A 33 10.83 8.58 -2.96
CA CYS A 33 9.81 9.46 -2.39
C CYS A 33 9.87 9.53 -0.86
N HIS A 34 10.75 8.75 -0.23
CA HIS A 34 10.93 8.66 1.21
C HIS A 34 9.64 8.34 1.99
N ARG A 35 8.70 7.62 1.37
CA ARG A 35 7.46 7.15 2.00
C ARG A 35 7.51 5.64 2.24
N GLN A 36 6.75 5.20 3.24
CA GLN A 36 6.48 3.79 3.49
C GLN A 36 5.49 3.26 2.45
N VAL A 37 5.82 2.12 1.86
CA VAL A 37 5.01 1.39 0.88
C VAL A 37 4.49 0.13 1.54
N HIS A 38 3.16 0.02 1.67
CA HIS A 38 2.51 -1.09 2.36
C HIS A 38 1.97 -2.11 1.36
N ASN A 39 2.36 -3.37 1.53
CA ASN A 39 1.86 -4.48 0.71
C ASN A 39 0.46 -4.89 1.20
N LEU A 40 -0.57 -4.43 0.49
CA LEU A 40 -1.95 -4.72 0.85
C LEU A 40 -2.35 -6.18 0.60
N SER A 41 -1.60 -6.92 -0.23
CA SER A 41 -1.85 -8.34 -0.47
C SER A 41 -1.62 -9.20 0.78
N LEU A 42 -0.77 -8.74 1.71
CA LEU A 42 -0.53 -9.40 2.99
C LEU A 42 -1.42 -8.88 4.12
N MET A 43 -2.32 -7.93 3.82
CA MET A 43 -3.21 -7.32 4.80
C MET A 43 -4.63 -7.86 4.66
N THR A 44 -5.26 -8.15 5.79
CA THR A 44 -6.69 -8.40 5.92
C THR A 44 -7.50 -7.16 5.55
N GLY A 45 -8.78 -7.32 5.21
CA GLY A 45 -9.65 -6.19 4.92
C GLY A 45 -9.77 -5.19 6.09
N ALA A 46 -9.67 -5.65 7.34
CA ALA A 46 -9.67 -4.79 8.51
C ALA A 46 -8.41 -3.92 8.58
N GLU A 47 -7.23 -4.53 8.36
CA GLU A 47 -5.96 -3.80 8.34
C GLU A 47 -5.91 -2.79 7.18
N ARG A 48 -6.42 -3.14 5.99
CA ARG A 48 -6.51 -2.20 4.85
C ARG A 48 -7.34 -0.98 5.21
N ARG A 49 -8.52 -1.18 5.81
CA ARG A 49 -9.39 -0.07 6.25
C ARG A 49 -8.71 0.80 7.29
N ALA A 50 -8.05 0.20 8.28
CA ALA A 50 -7.32 0.94 9.31
C ALA A 50 -6.24 1.84 8.70
N LEU A 51 -5.41 1.30 7.79
CA LEU A 51 -4.36 2.06 7.10
C LEU A 51 -4.91 3.24 6.30
N LEU A 52 -5.99 3.02 5.55
CA LEU A 52 -6.62 4.05 4.72
C LEU A 52 -7.33 5.13 5.54
N SER A 53 -7.78 4.81 6.76
CA SER A 53 -8.40 5.78 7.68
C SER A 53 -7.40 6.56 8.52
N ALA A 54 -6.20 6.03 8.75
CA ALA A 54 -5.24 6.58 9.71
C ALA A 54 -4.43 7.76 9.17
N THR A 55 -4.27 7.82 7.85
CA THR A 55 -3.41 8.81 7.20
C THR A 55 -4.31 9.82 6.51
N GLY A 56 -4.26 11.10 6.90
CA GLY A 56 -4.99 12.19 6.23
C GLY A 56 -4.56 12.42 4.76
N GLU A 57 -3.76 11.51 4.21
CA GLU A 57 -3.19 11.47 2.89
C GLU A 57 -3.32 10.05 2.31
N SER A 58 -3.28 9.88 0.99
CA SER A 58 -3.26 8.54 0.40
C SER A 58 -1.93 7.82 0.68
N PRO A 59 -1.95 6.61 1.28
CA PRO A 59 -0.74 5.84 1.54
C PRO A 59 -0.14 5.28 0.24
N CYS A 60 1.17 5.06 0.23
CA CYS A 60 1.79 4.29 -0.85
C CYS A 60 1.53 2.80 -0.61
N VAL A 61 1.04 2.11 -1.64
CA VAL A 61 0.60 0.72 -1.55
C VAL A 61 1.18 -0.12 -2.67
N ALA A 62 1.37 -1.40 -2.40
CA ALA A 62 1.76 -2.40 -3.37
C ALA A 62 0.82 -3.61 -3.28
N TYR A 63 0.72 -4.34 -4.39
CA TYR A 63 0.09 -5.65 -4.48
C TYR A 63 1.10 -6.63 -5.06
N PHE A 64 1.04 -7.90 -4.66
CA PHE A 64 1.75 -8.95 -5.37
C PHE A 64 1.35 -8.94 -6.85
N GLN A 65 2.36 -9.04 -7.74
CA GLN A 65 2.14 -9.28 -9.16
C GLN A 65 1.99 -10.78 -9.42
#